data_AF-A0A955C4V6-F1
#
_entry.id   AF-A0A955C4V6-F1
#
_cell.length_a   1.000
_cell.length_b   1.000
_cell.length_c   1.000
_cell.angle_alpha   90.00
_cell.angle_beta   90.00
_cell.angle_gamma   90.00
#
_symmetry.space_group_name_H-M   'P 1'
#
loop_
_entity.id
_entity.type
_entity.pdbx_description
1 polymer ?
#
loop_
_entity_poly.entity_id
_entity_poly.type
_entity_poly.pdbx_seq_one_letter_code
_entity_poly.pdbx_strand_id
1 'polypeptide(L)'
;MWCQACQQDIPAISTAEGRYCCARCGGPAGRIEAAPAELPLGEIPDYGIDLTRCDAPPATPDALLASWKIDDELRQAESVLRINSNVCDETKSAGRLSHRFDPPEIDLRSLQQAQALTMARESRRPVQSAVRGSSLAWTVLSFGLMTLVCGGVLLGWSIIAHRDALWNVGLPIAIGGQCALVIGLLLQLERLWQSGRYSQEKLAEVDQRLADLNTQTAMLSTTHSTASRAFYSHMSEGASPHVLLADVKGQLDLLTLRLGAERR
;
A
#
# COMPACT_ATOMS: atom_id res chain seq x y z
N MET A 1 -11.97 -3.18 -9.08
CA MET A 1 -12.73 -3.08 -10.35
C MET A 1 -11.69 -2.90 -11.43
N TRP A 2 -11.68 -3.78 -12.43
CA TRP A 2 -10.67 -3.75 -13.49
C TRP A 2 -11.01 -2.70 -14.56
N CYS A 3 -10.10 -1.77 -14.81
CA CYS A 3 -10.24 -0.81 -15.90
C CYS A 3 -9.55 -1.34 -17.16
N GLN A 4 -10.31 -1.62 -18.23
CA GLN A 4 -9.72 -2.11 -19.48
C GLN A 4 -8.78 -1.09 -20.14
N ALA A 5 -9.07 0.20 -20.02
CA ALA A 5 -8.23 1.26 -20.60
C ALA A 5 -6.88 1.40 -19.88
N CYS A 6 -6.84 1.17 -18.56
CA CYS A 6 -5.62 1.29 -17.76
C CYS A 6 -4.93 -0.06 -17.49
N GLN A 7 -5.59 -1.18 -17.78
CA GLN A 7 -5.16 -2.55 -17.44
C GLN A 7 -4.70 -2.70 -15.99
N GLN A 8 -5.45 -2.11 -15.06
CA GLN A 8 -5.15 -2.12 -13.63
C GLN A 8 -6.45 -2.21 -12.83
N ASP A 9 -6.34 -2.77 -11.62
CA ASP A 9 -7.40 -2.69 -10.61
C ASP A 9 -7.40 -1.31 -9.94
N ILE A 10 -8.57 -0.67 -9.92
CA ILE A 10 -8.74 0.71 -9.45
C ILE A 10 -9.95 0.77 -8.52
N PRO A 11 -9.90 1.56 -7.43
CA PRO A 11 -11.08 1.89 -6.65
C PRO A 11 -12.09 2.66 -7.52
N ALA A 12 -13.35 2.25 -7.48
CA ALA A 12 -14.41 2.86 -8.26
C ALA A 12 -14.85 4.19 -7.63
N ILE A 13 -14.95 5.25 -8.42
CA ILE A 13 -15.51 6.53 -7.97
C ILE A 13 -16.90 6.66 -8.59
N SER A 14 -17.91 6.92 -7.76
CA SER A 14 -19.27 7.18 -8.25
C SER A 14 -19.38 8.63 -8.75
N THR A 15 -19.90 8.82 -9.95
CA THR A 15 -20.30 10.14 -10.44
C THR A 15 -21.67 10.53 -9.85
N ALA A 16 -22.03 11.82 -9.96
CA ALA A 16 -23.35 12.31 -9.55
C ALA A 16 -24.52 11.60 -10.27
N GLU A 17 -24.25 10.98 -11.42
CA GLU A 17 -25.21 10.19 -12.21
C GLU A 17 -25.29 8.72 -11.76
N GLY A 18 -24.59 8.32 -10.70
CA GLY A 18 -24.57 6.94 -10.19
C GLY A 18 -23.78 5.96 -11.05
N ARG A 19 -22.92 6.44 -11.96
CA ARG A 19 -22.03 5.59 -12.77
C ARG A 19 -20.66 5.47 -12.10
N TYR A 20 -20.06 4.30 -12.19
CA TYR A 20 -18.70 4.06 -11.71
C TYR A 20 -17.69 4.37 -12.81
N CYS A 21 -16.75 5.26 -12.53
CA CYS A 21 -15.71 5.67 -13.46
C CYS A 21 -14.33 5.37 -12.89
N CYS A 22 -13.39 5.08 -13.79
CA CYS A 22 -11.98 4.98 -13.47
C CYS A 22 -11.45 6.33 -12.97
N ALA A 23 -10.87 6.37 -11.77
CA ALA A 23 -10.26 7.56 -11.18
C ALA A 23 -9.13 8.15 -12.06
N ARG A 24 -8.45 7.31 -12.84
CA ARG A 24 -7.25 7.68 -13.60
C ARG A 24 -7.56 8.20 -15.01
N CYS A 25 -8.45 7.54 -15.74
CA CYS A 25 -8.74 7.89 -17.14
C CYS A 25 -10.16 8.42 -17.35
N GLY A 26 -11.02 8.41 -16.32
CA GLY A 26 -12.44 8.80 -16.43
C GLY A 26 -13.31 7.82 -17.24
N GLY A 27 -12.72 6.76 -17.79
CA GLY A 27 -13.44 5.76 -18.57
C GLY A 27 -14.47 4.99 -17.72
N PRO A 28 -15.57 4.52 -18.32
CA PRO A 28 -16.59 3.74 -17.61
C PRO A 28 -15.95 2.44 -17.11
N ALA A 29 -16.03 2.20 -15.80
CA ALA A 29 -15.66 0.89 -15.25
C ALA A 29 -16.74 -0.10 -15.69
N GLY A 30 -16.33 -1.24 -16.26
CA GLY A 30 -17.25 -2.26 -16.75
C GLY A 30 -18.32 -2.55 -15.71
N ARG A 31 -19.59 -2.52 -16.13
CA ARG A 31 -20.73 -2.83 -15.27
C ARG A 31 -20.48 -4.21 -14.69
N ILE A 32 -20.35 -4.30 -13.37
CA ILE A 32 -20.54 -5.59 -12.70
C ILE A 32 -22.00 -5.89 -12.96
N GLU A 33 -22.27 -6.76 -13.94
CA GLU A 33 -23.54 -7.45 -13.99
C GLU A 33 -23.63 -8.17 -12.66
N ALA A 34 -24.38 -7.57 -11.73
CA ALA A 34 -24.77 -8.22 -10.50
C ALA A 34 -25.45 -9.50 -10.96
N ALA A 35 -24.76 -10.63 -10.82
CA ALA A 35 -25.32 -11.93 -11.11
C ALA A 35 -26.69 -11.99 -10.42
N PRO A 36 -27.77 -12.32 -11.14
CA PRO A 36 -29.09 -12.33 -10.55
C PRO A 36 -29.07 -13.27 -9.34
N ALA A 37 -29.31 -12.69 -8.17
CA ALA A 37 -29.45 -13.39 -6.91
C ALA A 37 -30.81 -14.12 -6.88
N GLU A 38 -30.92 -15.16 -7.69
CA GLU A 38 -31.97 -16.18 -7.56
C GLU A 38 -31.27 -17.54 -7.51
N LEU A 39 -30.54 -17.78 -6.42
CA LEU A 39 -30.25 -19.14 -5.99
C LEU A 39 -31.56 -19.69 -5.38
N PRO A 40 -32.10 -20.81 -5.90
CA PRO A 40 -33.25 -21.46 -5.30
C PRO A 40 -32.90 -21.84 -3.87
N LEU A 41 -33.82 -21.51 -2.96
CA LEU A 41 -33.83 -21.90 -1.55
C LEU A 41 -33.91 -23.45 -1.48
N GLY A 42 -32.80 -24.13 -1.70
CA GLY A 42 -32.65 -25.56 -1.45
C GLY A 42 -32.57 -25.77 0.05
N GLU A 43 -33.42 -26.68 0.56
CA GLU A 43 -33.43 -27.15 1.94
C GLU A 43 -32.01 -27.38 2.45
N ILE A 44 -31.64 -26.62 3.49
CA ILE A 44 -30.40 -26.83 4.23
C ILE A 44 -30.58 -28.15 4.99
N PRO A 45 -29.83 -29.22 4.67
CA PRO A 45 -29.87 -30.42 5.48
C PRO A 45 -29.27 -30.05 6.84
N ASP A 46 -30.01 -30.36 7.89
CA ASP A 46 -29.60 -30.20 9.29
C ASP A 46 -28.47 -31.20 9.59
N TYR A 47 -27.24 -30.82 9.22
CA TYR A 47 -26.04 -31.52 9.63
C TYR A 47 -25.74 -31.10 11.07
N GLY A 48 -26.28 -31.88 12.02
CA GLY A 48 -25.92 -31.79 13.42
C GLY A 48 -24.40 -31.82 13.57
N ILE A 49 -23.82 -30.68 13.93
CA ILE A 49 -22.39 -30.52 14.21
C ILE A 49 -22.14 -31.19 15.56
N ASP A 50 -21.59 -32.41 15.51
CA ASP A 50 -21.08 -33.12 16.68
C ASP A 50 -19.78 -32.44 17.13
N LEU A 51 -19.86 -31.64 18.21
CA LEU A 51 -18.77 -30.85 18.79
C LEU A 51 -17.66 -31.70 19.46
N THR A 52 -17.66 -33.02 19.31
CA THR A 52 -16.72 -33.91 20.01
C THR A 52 -15.52 -34.39 19.20
N ARG A 53 -15.35 -33.94 17.94
CA ARG A 53 -14.30 -34.46 17.06
C ARG A 53 -13.46 -33.37 16.39
N CYS A 54 -12.40 -32.93 17.06
CA CYS A 54 -11.32 -32.12 16.48
C CYS A 54 -10.37 -33.00 15.65
N ASP A 55 -10.85 -33.56 14.54
CA ASP A 55 -9.95 -34.10 13.52
C ASP A 55 -9.48 -32.91 12.67
N ALA A 56 -8.23 -32.48 12.89
CA ALA A 56 -7.62 -31.41 12.12
C ALA A 56 -7.66 -31.76 10.62
N PRO A 57 -8.34 -30.98 9.76
CA PRO A 57 -8.40 -31.27 8.35
C PRO A 57 -7.00 -31.20 7.74
N PRO A 58 -6.68 -32.06 6.75
CA PRO A 58 -5.40 -31.98 6.05
C PRO A 58 -5.26 -30.60 5.43
N ALA A 59 -4.16 -29.91 5.75
CA ALA A 59 -3.88 -28.56 5.29
C ALA A 59 -3.92 -28.51 3.75
N THR A 60 -5.03 -28.03 3.21
CA THR A 60 -5.11 -27.68 1.79
C THR A 60 -4.19 -26.49 1.55
N PRO A 61 -3.52 -26.40 0.39
CA PRO A 61 -2.63 -25.27 0.08
C PRO A 61 -3.35 -23.91 0.16
N ASP A 62 -4.67 -23.89 -0.04
CA ASP A 62 -5.50 -22.70 0.14
C ASP A 62 -5.62 -22.26 1.62
N ALA A 63 -5.51 -23.18 2.58
CA ALA A 63 -5.55 -22.85 4.00
C ALA A 63 -4.26 -22.13 4.45
N LEU A 64 -3.12 -22.46 3.86
CA LEU A 64 -1.86 -21.72 4.07
C LEU A 64 -1.91 -20.32 3.46
N LEU A 65 -2.66 -20.15 2.35
CA LEU A 65 -2.92 -18.84 1.78
C LEU A 65 -3.98 -18.05 2.58
N ALA A 66 -4.84 -18.72 3.34
CA ALA A 66 -5.80 -18.04 4.22
C ALA A 66 -5.15 -17.58 5.53
N SER A 67 -4.17 -18.32 6.06
CA SER A 67 -3.56 -18.00 7.36
C SER A 67 -2.79 -16.67 7.35
N TRP A 68 -2.02 -16.37 6.29
CA TRP A 68 -1.28 -15.11 6.23
C TRP A 68 -2.21 -13.89 6.14
N LYS A 69 -3.37 -14.04 5.50
CA LYS A 69 -4.35 -12.95 5.37
C LYS A 69 -5.00 -12.62 6.71
N ILE A 70 -5.30 -13.65 7.51
CA ILE A 70 -5.85 -13.48 8.86
C ILE A 70 -4.83 -12.78 9.78
N ASP A 71 -3.55 -13.15 9.71
CA ASP A 71 -2.50 -12.48 10.47
C ASP A 71 -2.33 -11.00 10.10
N ASP A 72 -2.52 -10.66 8.82
CA ASP A 72 -2.45 -9.28 8.34
C ASP A 72 -3.65 -8.44 8.81
N GLU A 73 -4.86 -9.03 8.75
CA GLU A 73 -6.08 -8.41 9.28
C GLU A 73 -6.01 -8.22 10.81
N LEU A 74 -5.41 -9.17 11.55
CA LEU A 74 -5.18 -9.02 12.99
C LEU A 74 -4.21 -7.89 13.32
N ARG A 75 -3.09 -7.77 12.59
CA ARG A 75 -2.12 -6.68 12.78
C ARG A 75 -2.75 -5.32 12.48
N GLN A 76 -3.61 -5.26 11.47
CA GLN A 76 -4.33 -4.03 11.13
C GLN A 76 -5.30 -3.66 12.25
N ALA A 77 -6.06 -4.61 12.79
CA ALA A 77 -6.95 -4.38 13.93
C ALA A 77 -6.18 -3.97 15.20
N GLU A 78 -5.04 -4.60 15.49
CA GLU A 78 -4.18 -4.25 16.62
C GLU A 78 -3.65 -2.81 16.50
N SER A 79 -3.24 -2.40 15.29
CA SER A 79 -2.75 -1.03 15.05
C SER A 79 -3.82 0.04 15.32
N VAL A 80 -5.07 -0.21 14.94
CA VAL A 80 -6.21 0.70 15.18
C VAL A 80 -6.55 0.77 16.66
N LEU A 81 -6.51 -0.37 17.36
CA LEU A 81 -6.78 -0.41 18.80
C LEU A 81 -5.68 0.29 19.62
N ARG A 82 -4.42 0.15 19.22
CA ARG A 82 -3.27 0.76 19.92
C ARG A 82 -3.25 2.29 19.79
N ILE A 83 -3.76 2.84 18.69
CA ILE A 83 -3.93 4.29 18.52
C ILE A 83 -4.99 4.82 19.49
N ASN A 84 -6.10 4.09 19.67
CA ASN A 84 -7.19 4.52 20.54
C ASN A 84 -6.87 4.31 22.04
N SER A 85 -6.09 3.29 22.41
CA SER A 85 -5.76 3.05 23.82
C SER A 85 -4.91 4.18 24.43
N ASN A 86 -4.03 4.79 23.66
CA ASN A 86 -3.16 5.88 24.15
C ASN A 86 -3.93 7.17 24.49
N VAL A 87 -5.15 7.35 23.96
CA VAL A 87 -5.95 8.57 24.19
C VAL A 87 -6.68 8.54 25.54
N CYS A 88 -6.91 7.37 26.13
CA CYS A 88 -7.68 7.26 27.37
C CYS A 88 -6.83 7.38 28.65
N ASP A 89 -5.53 7.09 28.61
CA ASP A 89 -4.68 7.09 29.82
C ASP A 89 -4.24 8.49 30.29
N GLU A 90 -4.33 9.53 29.45
CA GLU A 90 -3.96 10.90 29.83
C GLU A 90 -4.99 11.63 30.71
N THR A 91 -6.13 11.02 31.03
CA THR A 91 -7.19 11.68 31.81
C THR A 91 -7.11 11.48 33.33
N LYS A 92 -6.15 10.70 33.85
CA LYS A 92 -6.05 10.40 35.29
C LYS A 92 -5.00 11.19 36.08
N SER A 93 -4.25 12.10 35.46
CA SER A 93 -3.18 12.86 36.16
C SER A 93 -3.30 14.38 36.06
N ALA A 94 -4.52 14.93 36.12
CA ALA A 94 -4.75 16.38 36.22
C ALA A 94 -5.28 16.78 37.61
N GLY A 95 -4.47 16.51 38.64
CA GLY A 95 -4.64 17.10 39.97
C GLY A 95 -3.76 18.34 40.12
N ARG A 96 -4.39 19.52 40.04
CA ARG A 96 -3.91 20.84 40.52
C ARG A 96 -2.51 21.28 40.05
N LEU A 97 -2.48 22.24 39.13
CA LEU A 97 -1.61 23.44 39.25
C LEU A 97 -2.10 24.52 38.29
N SER A 98 -2.68 25.57 38.86
CA SER A 98 -3.07 26.80 38.18
C SER A 98 -1.80 27.63 37.95
N HIS A 99 -1.18 27.48 36.77
CA HIS A 99 -0.12 28.38 36.32
C HIS A 99 -0.57 29.07 35.03
N ARG A 100 -0.51 30.40 35.08
CA ARG A 100 -0.81 31.37 34.04
C ARG A 100 -0.03 31.03 32.77
N PHE A 101 -0.76 30.66 31.72
CA PHE A 101 -0.22 30.47 30.37
C PHE A 101 -0.22 31.82 29.65
N ASP A 102 0.96 32.38 29.41
CA ASP A 102 1.16 33.24 28.25
C ASP A 102 1.30 32.35 27.02
N PRO A 103 0.58 32.64 25.91
CA PRO A 103 0.67 31.84 24.69
C PRO A 103 2.06 32.02 24.06
N PRO A 104 2.80 30.94 23.77
CA PRO A 104 3.98 31.04 22.94
C PRO A 104 3.52 31.38 21.52
N GLU A 105 3.98 32.51 21.00
CA GLU A 105 3.80 32.91 19.61
C GLU A 105 4.65 31.95 18.75
N ILE A 106 4.08 30.81 18.42
CA ILE A 106 4.71 29.82 17.54
C ILE A 106 4.67 30.41 16.13
N ASP A 107 5.81 30.92 15.70
CA ASP A 107 5.98 31.51 14.37
C ASP A 107 5.85 30.42 13.28
N LEU A 108 4.62 30.22 12.80
CA LEU A 108 4.24 29.28 11.73
C LEU A 108 5.12 29.39 10.48
N ARG A 109 5.77 30.54 10.24
CA ARG A 109 6.71 30.71 9.14
C ARG A 109 7.97 29.86 9.29
N SER A 110 8.46 29.67 10.52
CA SER A 110 9.65 28.85 10.79
C SER A 110 9.41 27.37 10.47
N LEU A 111 8.21 26.86 10.80
CA LEU A 111 7.79 25.48 10.48
C LEU A 111 7.57 25.29 8.97
N GLN A 112 6.92 26.25 8.29
CA GLN A 112 6.78 26.21 6.83
C GLN A 112 8.15 26.25 6.12
N GLN A 113 9.12 27.02 6.63
CA GLN A 113 10.44 27.14 6.02
C GLN A 113 11.31 25.89 6.25
N ALA A 114 11.18 25.23 7.42
CA ALA A 114 11.79 23.93 7.68
C ALA A 114 11.19 22.80 6.80
N GLN A 115 9.87 22.85 6.54
CA GLN A 115 9.20 21.92 5.62
C GLN A 115 9.59 22.16 4.16
N ALA A 116 9.71 23.42 3.72
CA ALA A 116 10.13 23.73 2.35
C ALA A 116 11.58 23.26 2.06
N LEU A 117 12.49 23.39 3.03
CA LEU A 117 13.87 22.92 2.89
C LEU A 117 14.01 21.40 2.91
N THR A 118 13.12 20.67 3.60
CA THR A 118 13.11 19.20 3.59
C THR A 118 12.47 18.64 2.33
N MET A 119 11.38 19.25 1.83
CA MET A 119 10.73 18.89 0.55
C MET A 119 11.67 19.12 -0.66
N ALA A 120 12.42 20.23 -0.68
CA ALA A 120 13.37 20.52 -1.75
C ALA A 120 14.60 19.60 -1.76
N ARG A 121 14.91 18.95 -0.63
CA ARG A 121 16.10 18.09 -0.47
C ARG A 121 15.83 16.61 -0.78
N GLU A 122 14.60 16.13 -0.60
CA GLU A 122 14.25 14.72 -0.91
C GLU A 122 13.95 14.49 -2.40
N SER A 123 13.55 15.53 -3.16
CA SER A 123 13.27 15.42 -4.61
C SER A 123 14.54 15.31 -5.49
N ARG A 124 15.73 15.40 -4.88
CA ARG A 124 17.03 15.33 -5.57
C ARG A 124 17.88 14.10 -5.19
N ARG A 125 17.26 12.99 -4.82
CA ARG A 125 17.97 11.70 -4.87
C ARG A 125 17.86 11.13 -6.29
N PRO A 126 18.94 11.13 -7.07
CA PRO A 126 18.90 10.56 -8.40
C PRO A 126 18.60 9.06 -8.27
N VAL A 127 17.50 8.62 -8.89
CA VAL A 127 17.19 7.21 -9.19
C VAL A 127 18.15 6.70 -10.27
N GLN A 128 19.44 7.03 -10.16
CA GLN A 128 20.47 6.76 -11.15
C GLN A 128 21.64 6.09 -10.44
N SER A 129 21.62 4.76 -10.39
CA SER A 129 22.84 3.92 -10.49
C SER A 129 22.59 2.42 -10.37
N ALA A 130 21.36 1.95 -10.13
CA ALA A 130 21.08 0.50 -10.07
C ALA A 130 20.93 -0.20 -11.44
N VAL A 131 21.18 0.50 -12.55
CA VAL A 131 21.02 -0.06 -13.92
C VAL A 131 22.19 -0.99 -14.28
N ARG A 132 23.41 -0.75 -13.76
CA ARG A 132 24.59 -1.54 -14.17
C ARG A 132 24.54 -3.00 -13.70
N GLY A 133 24.02 -3.27 -12.50
CA GLY A 133 23.85 -4.63 -11.99
C GLY A 133 22.75 -5.44 -12.69
N SER A 134 21.83 -4.78 -13.40
CA SER A 134 20.74 -5.48 -14.09
C SER A 134 21.15 -6.16 -15.39
N SER A 135 22.22 -5.67 -16.02
CA SER A 135 22.68 -6.21 -17.30
C SER A 135 23.27 -7.62 -17.15
N LEU A 136 24.10 -7.85 -16.12
CA LEU A 136 24.74 -9.15 -15.89
C LEU A 136 23.75 -10.25 -15.48
N ALA A 137 22.78 -9.93 -14.63
CA ALA A 137 21.73 -10.89 -14.27
C ALA A 137 20.90 -11.30 -15.50
N TRP A 138 20.64 -10.34 -16.40
CA TRP A 138 19.89 -10.59 -17.62
C TRP A 138 20.68 -11.42 -18.64
N THR A 139 22.00 -11.20 -18.76
CA THR A 139 22.85 -12.02 -19.64
C THR A 139 23.01 -13.44 -19.11
N VAL A 140 23.23 -13.64 -17.81
CA VAL A 140 23.33 -14.98 -17.21
C VAL A 140 22.04 -15.78 -17.40
N LEU A 141 20.88 -15.15 -17.19
CA LEU A 141 19.60 -15.82 -17.37
C LEU A 141 19.32 -16.16 -18.84
N SER A 142 19.61 -15.24 -19.75
CA SER A 142 19.47 -15.48 -21.20
C SER A 142 20.41 -16.58 -21.69
N PHE A 143 21.65 -16.59 -21.18
CA PHE A 143 22.65 -17.61 -21.50
C PHE A 143 22.25 -18.99 -20.96
N GLY A 144 21.75 -19.08 -19.73
CA GLY A 144 21.23 -20.32 -19.14
C GLY A 144 20.03 -20.89 -19.91
N LEU A 145 19.12 -20.01 -20.36
CA LEU A 145 17.95 -20.43 -21.13
C LEU A 145 18.35 -20.92 -22.54
N MET A 146 19.26 -20.22 -23.22
CA MET A 146 19.77 -20.63 -24.53
C MET A 146 20.53 -21.96 -24.47
N THR A 147 21.38 -22.15 -23.46
CA THR A 147 22.12 -23.42 -23.28
C THR A 147 21.19 -24.58 -22.95
N LEU A 148 20.15 -24.36 -22.13
CA LEU A 148 19.15 -25.39 -21.83
C LEU A 148 18.31 -25.77 -23.06
N VAL A 149 17.82 -24.78 -23.83
CA VAL A 149 17.05 -25.05 -25.06
C VAL A 149 17.92 -25.79 -26.09
N CYS A 150 19.16 -25.35 -26.28
CA CYS A 150 20.11 -26.01 -27.18
C CYS A 150 20.39 -27.47 -26.74
N GLY A 151 20.66 -27.70 -25.45
CA GLY A 151 20.87 -29.04 -24.90
C GLY A 151 19.62 -29.93 -25.04
N GLY A 152 18.43 -29.37 -24.82
CA GLY A 152 17.15 -30.07 -24.99
C GLY A 152 16.88 -30.48 -26.44
N VAL A 153 17.17 -29.61 -27.41
CA VAL A 153 17.04 -29.92 -28.84
C VAL A 153 18.02 -31.04 -29.24
N LEU A 154 19.27 -31.00 -28.76
CA LEU A 154 20.25 -32.07 -29.02
C LEU A 154 19.82 -33.41 -28.42
N LEU A 155 19.27 -33.41 -27.20
CA LEU A 155 18.75 -34.62 -26.56
C LEU A 155 17.51 -35.16 -27.30
N GLY A 156 16.57 -34.29 -27.69
CA GLY A 156 15.40 -34.68 -28.47
C GLY A 156 15.78 -35.27 -29.84
N TRP A 157 16.75 -34.66 -30.51
CA TRP A 157 17.27 -35.18 -31.78
C TRP A 157 18.00 -36.52 -31.59
N SER A 158 18.72 -36.70 -30.48
CA SER A 158 19.37 -37.97 -30.15
C SER A 158 18.37 -39.12 -30.02
N ILE A 159 17.23 -38.87 -29.36
CA ILE A 159 16.14 -39.86 -29.21
C ILE A 159 15.57 -40.25 -30.57
N ILE A 160 15.28 -39.27 -31.42
CA ILE A 160 14.71 -39.49 -32.76
C ILE A 160 15.70 -40.23 -33.67
N ALA A 161 17.00 -39.91 -33.60
CA ALA A 161 18.03 -40.48 -34.47
C ALA A 161 18.67 -41.78 -33.94
N HIS A 162 18.30 -42.23 -32.73
CA HIS A 162 18.90 -43.40 -32.04
C HIS A 162 20.43 -43.40 -32.09
N ARG A 163 21.05 -42.23 -31.86
CA ARG A 163 22.50 -42.04 -32.02
C ARG A 163 23.15 -41.68 -30.68
N ASP A 164 23.61 -42.71 -29.96
CA ASP A 164 24.15 -42.60 -28.59
C ASP A 164 25.30 -41.60 -28.42
N ALA A 165 26.05 -41.34 -29.49
CA ALA A 165 27.13 -40.34 -29.49
C ALA A 165 26.64 -38.91 -29.17
N LEU A 166 25.40 -38.55 -29.52
CA LEU A 166 24.84 -37.24 -29.18
C LEU A 166 24.39 -37.16 -27.71
N TRP A 167 24.10 -38.29 -27.08
CA TRP A 167 23.66 -38.35 -25.68
C TRP A 167 24.76 -37.89 -24.72
N ASN A 168 26.00 -38.34 -24.96
CA ASN A 168 27.17 -37.95 -24.14
C ASN A 168 27.50 -36.45 -24.23
N VAL A 169 27.08 -35.76 -25.28
CA VAL A 169 27.30 -34.31 -25.45
C VAL A 169 26.10 -33.51 -24.97
N GLY A 170 24.87 -33.96 -25.27
CA GLY A 170 23.65 -33.27 -24.87
C GLY A 170 23.42 -33.25 -23.35
N LEU A 171 23.72 -34.36 -22.67
CA LEU A 171 23.51 -34.50 -21.23
C LEU A 171 24.33 -33.50 -20.37
N PRO A 172 25.65 -33.34 -20.54
CA PRO A 172 26.40 -32.35 -19.78
C PRO A 172 26.01 -30.90 -20.12
N ILE A 173 25.64 -30.62 -21.37
CA ILE A 173 25.14 -29.29 -21.78
C ILE A 173 23.81 -28.98 -21.08
N ALA A 174 22.89 -29.95 -21.02
CA ALA A 174 21.61 -29.78 -20.34
C ALA A 174 21.78 -29.59 -18.82
N ILE A 175 22.64 -30.38 -18.17
CA ILE A 175 22.97 -30.22 -16.74
C ILE A 175 23.62 -28.87 -16.49
N GLY A 176 24.55 -28.45 -17.35
CA GLY A 176 25.17 -27.12 -17.28
C GLY A 176 24.16 -25.99 -17.38
N GLY A 177 23.21 -26.09 -18.33
CA GLY A 177 22.12 -25.12 -18.49
C GLY A 177 21.19 -25.07 -17.27
N GLN A 178 20.85 -26.22 -16.68
CA GLN A 178 20.05 -26.28 -15.45
C GLN A 178 20.76 -25.61 -14.26
N CYS A 179 22.04 -25.94 -14.03
CA CYS A 179 22.84 -25.31 -12.98
C CYS A 179 22.93 -23.78 -13.17
N ALA A 180 23.17 -23.33 -14.41
CA ALA A 180 23.22 -21.90 -14.73
C ALA A 180 21.89 -21.18 -14.46
N LEU A 181 20.75 -21.80 -14.79
CA LEU A 181 19.42 -21.25 -14.49
C LEU A 181 19.15 -21.17 -12.99
N VAL A 182 19.49 -22.21 -12.22
CA VAL A 182 19.31 -22.19 -10.75
C VAL A 182 20.13 -21.07 -10.12
N ILE A 183 21.39 -20.92 -10.51
CA ILE A 183 22.26 -19.83 -10.02
C ILE A 183 21.68 -18.47 -10.41
N GLY A 184 21.25 -18.30 -11.67
CA GLY A 184 20.63 -17.07 -12.14
C GLY A 184 19.36 -16.70 -11.34
N LEU A 185 18.54 -17.69 -11.00
CA LEU A 185 17.29 -17.51 -10.26
C LEU A 185 17.54 -17.17 -8.79
N LEU A 186 18.54 -17.80 -8.16
CA LEU A 186 18.98 -17.45 -6.80
C LEU A 186 19.48 -16.00 -6.71
N LEU A 187 20.28 -15.55 -7.68
CA LEU A 187 20.73 -14.15 -7.75
C LEU A 187 19.56 -13.17 -7.91
N GLN A 188 18.54 -13.53 -8.70
CA GLN A 188 17.34 -12.72 -8.82
C GLN A 188 16.54 -12.66 -7.52
N LEU A 189 16.42 -13.79 -6.81
CA LEU A 189 15.72 -13.87 -5.53
C LEU A 189 16.39 -12.99 -4.47
N GLU A 190 17.72 -13.04 -4.39
CA GLU A 190 18.49 -12.19 -3.47
C GLU A 190 18.29 -10.71 -3.78
N ARG A 191 18.28 -10.34 -5.07
CA ARG A 191 18.04 -8.96 -5.49
C ARG A 191 16.62 -8.50 -5.19
N LEU A 192 15.62 -9.37 -5.37
CA LEU A 192 14.23 -9.12 -4.99
C LEU A 192 14.10 -8.94 -3.48
N TRP A 193 14.82 -9.75 -2.70
CA TRP A 193 14.82 -9.68 -1.25
C TRP A 193 15.43 -8.38 -0.73
N GLN A 194 16.57 -7.96 -1.29
CA GLN A 194 17.19 -6.67 -0.98
C GLN A 194 16.26 -5.50 -1.34
N SER A 195 15.60 -5.57 -2.50
CA SER A 195 14.64 -4.54 -2.93
C SER A 195 13.40 -4.49 -2.03
N GLY A 196 12.95 -5.66 -1.55
CA GLY A 196 11.85 -5.80 -0.61
C GLY A 196 12.17 -5.15 0.74
N ARG A 197 13.37 -5.40 1.29
CA ARG A 197 13.81 -4.74 2.54
C ARG A 197 13.90 -3.23 2.42
N TYR A 198 14.44 -2.73 1.31
CA TYR A 198 14.48 -1.29 1.06
C TYR A 198 13.08 -0.67 1.02
N SER A 199 12.13 -1.36 0.39
CA SER A 199 10.73 -0.91 0.33
C SER A 199 10.08 -0.94 1.71
N GLN A 200 10.36 -1.95 2.53
CA GLN A 200 9.87 -2.03 3.91
C GLN A 200 10.44 -0.91 4.80
N GLU A 201 11.73 -0.60 4.69
CA GLU A 201 12.32 0.54 5.41
C GLU A 201 11.67 1.86 4.99
N LYS A 202 11.38 2.03 3.70
CA LYS A 202 10.70 3.22 3.18
C LYS A 202 9.24 3.32 3.63
N LEU A 203 8.52 2.20 3.66
CA LEU A 203 7.16 2.13 4.20
C LEU A 203 7.16 2.47 5.69
N ALA A 204 8.10 1.93 6.47
CA ALA A 204 8.24 2.26 7.89
C ALA A 204 8.54 3.76 8.11
N GLU A 205 9.35 4.37 7.24
CA GLU A 205 9.60 5.82 7.27
C GLU A 205 8.33 6.64 6.99
N VAL A 206 7.53 6.22 6.00
CA VAL A 206 6.26 6.90 5.67
C VAL A 206 5.25 6.75 6.80
N ASP A 207 5.14 5.57 7.40
CA ASP A 207 4.27 5.33 8.56
C ASP A 207 4.67 6.19 9.76
N GLN A 208 5.97 6.34 10.01
CA GLN A 208 6.45 7.22 11.06
C GLN A 208 6.09 8.69 10.79
N ARG A 209 6.22 9.15 9.54
CA ARG A 209 5.79 10.51 9.16
C ARG A 209 4.29 10.69 9.28
N LEU A 210 3.48 9.68 8.97
CA LEU A 210 2.02 9.73 9.17
C LEU A 210 1.66 9.78 10.66
N ALA A 211 2.37 9.04 11.52
CA ALA A 211 2.21 9.13 12.95
C ALA A 211 2.58 10.52 13.50
N ASP A 212 3.68 11.10 13.02
CA ASP A 212 4.10 12.46 13.39
C ASP A 212 3.10 13.52 12.92
N LEU A 213 2.56 13.38 11.70
CA LEU A 213 1.50 14.28 11.21
C LEU A 213 0.21 14.14 12.00
N ASN A 214 -0.16 12.92 12.38
CA ASN A 214 -1.33 12.68 13.23
C ASN A 214 -1.14 13.27 14.63
N THR A 215 0.05 13.16 15.23
CA THR A 215 0.33 13.77 16.54
C THR A 215 0.37 15.30 16.47
N GLN A 216 0.97 15.89 15.42
CA GLN A 216 0.93 17.33 15.19
C GLN A 216 -0.50 17.83 14.96
N THR A 217 -1.29 17.09 14.17
CA THR A 217 -2.71 17.42 13.92
C THR A 217 -3.53 17.26 15.20
N ALA A 218 -3.23 16.27 16.04
CA ALA A 218 -3.87 16.11 17.35
C ALA A 218 -3.53 17.29 18.28
N MET A 219 -2.26 17.72 18.34
CA MET A 219 -1.86 18.90 19.13
C MET A 219 -2.48 20.21 18.60
N LEU A 220 -2.53 20.37 17.28
CA LEU A 220 -3.20 21.52 16.67
C LEU A 220 -4.71 21.45 16.90
N SER A 221 -5.30 20.27 16.84
CA SER A 221 -6.72 20.04 17.13
C SER A 221 -7.03 20.33 18.58
N THR A 222 -6.22 19.93 19.57
CA THR A 222 -6.47 20.27 20.98
C THR A 222 -6.31 21.78 21.24
N THR A 223 -5.31 22.42 20.62
CA THR A 223 -5.06 23.86 20.79
C THR A 223 -6.12 24.72 20.11
N HIS A 224 -6.46 24.42 18.85
CA HIS A 224 -7.50 25.15 18.12
C HIS A 224 -8.91 24.75 18.56
N SER A 225 -9.20 23.49 18.87
CA SER A 225 -10.58 23.11 19.25
C SER A 225 -10.99 23.70 20.58
N THR A 226 -10.12 23.87 21.57
CA THR A 226 -10.60 24.42 22.85
C THR A 226 -11.00 25.90 22.72
N ALA A 227 -10.18 26.70 22.02
CA ALA A 227 -10.49 28.12 21.80
C ALA A 227 -11.51 28.35 20.69
N SER A 228 -11.35 27.72 19.52
CA SER A 228 -12.28 27.90 18.39
C SER A 228 -13.61 27.21 18.61
N ARG A 229 -13.70 26.07 19.30
CA ARG A 229 -14.99 25.40 19.56
C ARG A 229 -15.78 26.13 20.65
N ALA A 230 -15.11 26.74 21.63
CA ALA A 230 -15.76 27.69 22.54
C ALA A 230 -16.20 28.97 21.81
N PHE A 231 -15.38 29.48 20.88
CA PHE A 231 -15.74 30.64 20.05
C PHE A 231 -16.88 30.35 19.05
N TYR A 232 -16.87 29.18 18.42
CA TYR A 232 -17.91 28.69 17.51
C TYR A 232 -19.17 28.30 18.27
N SER A 233 -19.09 27.75 19.49
CA SER A 233 -20.29 27.53 20.31
C SER A 233 -20.94 28.87 20.69
N HIS A 234 -20.14 29.86 21.09
CA HIS A 234 -20.63 31.20 21.41
C HIS A 234 -21.14 31.97 20.17
N MET A 235 -20.55 31.76 18.98
CA MET A 235 -21.09 32.29 17.73
C MET A 235 -22.35 31.55 17.27
N SER A 236 -22.44 30.23 17.46
CA SER A 236 -23.61 29.45 17.04
C SER A 236 -24.87 29.76 17.85
N GLU A 237 -24.72 30.27 19.08
CA GLU A 237 -25.85 30.71 19.91
C GLU A 237 -26.42 32.09 19.51
N GLY A 238 -25.77 32.87 18.62
CA GLY A 238 -26.27 34.23 18.30
C GLY A 238 -25.90 34.84 16.95
N ALA A 239 -24.98 34.26 16.18
CA ALA A 239 -24.54 34.79 14.89
C ALA A 239 -25.21 34.04 13.73
N SER A 240 -25.69 34.79 12.73
CA SER A 240 -26.37 34.22 11.57
C SER A 240 -25.44 33.30 10.77
N PRO A 241 -25.93 32.16 10.25
CA PRO A 241 -25.14 31.14 9.54
C PRO A 241 -24.41 31.66 8.29
N HIS A 242 -24.76 32.85 7.80
CA HIS A 242 -24.15 33.49 6.64
C HIS A 242 -22.71 33.98 6.88
N VAL A 243 -22.36 34.33 8.12
CA VAL A 243 -21.01 34.81 8.48
C VAL A 243 -20.00 33.67 8.47
N LEU A 244 -20.42 32.48 8.92
CA LEU A 244 -19.61 31.26 8.92
C LEU A 244 -19.31 30.79 7.48
N LEU A 245 -20.30 30.91 6.59
CA LEU A 245 -20.13 30.60 5.16
C LEU A 245 -19.18 31.59 4.47
N ALA A 246 -19.21 32.86 4.84
CA ALA A 246 -18.30 33.87 4.29
C ALA A 246 -16.85 33.60 4.69
N ASP A 247 -16.59 33.18 5.94
CA ASP A 247 -15.24 32.86 6.41
C ASP A 247 -14.67 31.60 5.75
N VAL A 248 -15.45 30.50 5.69
CA VAL A 248 -15.00 29.27 5.01
C VAL A 248 -14.77 29.53 3.52
N LYS A 249 -15.62 30.33 2.88
CA LYS A 249 -15.42 30.74 1.49
C LYS A 249 -14.14 31.56 1.32
N GLY A 250 -13.85 32.48 2.24
CA GLY A 250 -12.62 33.25 2.26
C GLY A 250 -11.37 32.37 2.38
N GLN A 251 -11.40 31.37 3.27
CA GLN A 251 -10.29 30.43 3.44
C GLN A 251 -10.07 29.56 2.19
N LEU A 252 -11.15 29.17 1.50
CA LEU A 252 -11.09 28.36 0.28
C LEU A 252 -10.58 29.18 -0.93
N ASP A 253 -10.98 30.45 -1.04
CA ASP A 253 -10.44 31.38 -2.05
C ASP A 253 -8.93 31.66 -1.83
N LEU A 254 -8.49 31.74 -0.58
CA LEU A 254 -7.06 31.91 -0.26
C LEU A 254 -6.23 30.67 -0.62
N LEU A 255 -6.78 29.48 -0.36
CA LEU A 255 -6.15 28.21 -0.74
C LEU A 255 -6.05 28.03 -2.25
N THR A 256 -7.11 28.36 -2.98
CA THR A 256 -7.11 28.29 -4.44
C THR A 256 -6.13 29.27 -5.07
N LEU A 257 -5.99 30.48 -4.52
CA LEU A 257 -4.96 31.44 -4.95
C LEU A 257 -3.53 30.90 -4.71
N ARG A 258 -3.26 30.26 -3.58
CA ARG A 258 -1.93 29.66 -3.32
C ARG A 258 -1.63 28.50 -4.27
N LEU A 259 -2.57 27.58 -4.46
CA LEU A 259 -2.41 26.45 -5.39
C LEU A 259 -2.22 26.91 -6.84
N GLY A 260 -2.86 28.01 -7.24
CA GLY A 260 -2.66 28.61 -8.56
C GLY A 260 -1.29 29.26 -8.73
N ALA A 261 -0.72 29.82 -7.65
CA ALA A 261 0.61 30.44 -7.66
C ALA A 261 1.74 29.41 -7.67
N GLU A 262 1.57 28.27 -7.00
CA GLU A 262 2.59 27.22 -6.87
C GLU A 262 2.72 26.32 -8.11
N ARG A 263 1.79 26.44 -9.07
CA ARG A 263 1.74 25.66 -10.31
C ARG A 263 2.38 26.34 -11.53
N ARG A 264 2.89 27.57 -11.37
CA ARG A 264 3.66 28.28 -12.41
C ARG A 264 5.15 28.24 -12.09
#